data_AF-A0A0K1EIF2-F1
#
_entry.id   AF-A0A0K1EIF2-F1
#
_cell.length_a   1.000
_cell.length_b   1.000
_cell.length_c   1.000
_cell.angle_alpha   90.00
_cell.angle_beta   90.00
_cell.angle_gamma   90.00
#
_symmetry.space_group_name_H-M   'P 1'
#
loop_
_entity.id
_entity.type
_entity.pdbx_description
1 polymer ?
#
loop_
_entity_poly.entity_id
_entity_poly.type
_entity_poly.pdbx_seq_one_letter_code
_entity_poly.pdbx_strand_id
1 'polypeptide(L)'
;MSFSRFMLVFAGLGTLVGCVADLEDEFDLEDEEIGMAEQAAVNATGTIFNTGGDSVNVRSGPNTSSSIVGVVHAGASVGIECQTTGTVIEGTSIWNFLPAKGGYVTDAYVYTGYSSFIPGVPRCGQTGGGGGGSGGGGSTGDLGAAIVAKARSYKGYEAAAPNCSTFSAQLGTGCVEWCADFVRYVWGQSGAKTTNLSAAVTSFRTYGTNNGTWKAKGTNVVPKVGDAVLWGNNAHVAIISEVSGNQFKIVHGNYDNNFNGRGEVFETGFVDHNNTAGTGYSIIGYVSPVK
;
A
#
# COMPACT_ATOMS: atom_id res chain seq x y z
N MET A 1 -40.69 -27.52 63.57
CA MET A 1 -41.61 -27.95 62.49
C MET A 1 -40.73 -28.63 61.45
N SER A 2 -40.49 -29.96 61.52
CA SER A 2 -41.27 -31.04 60.87
C SER A 2 -41.63 -30.73 59.42
N PHE A 3 -41.30 -31.54 58.38
CA PHE A 3 -41.09 -32.99 58.31
C PHE A 3 -40.39 -33.40 56.99
N SER A 4 -39.68 -34.56 57.04
CA SER A 4 -39.61 -35.64 56.03
C SER A 4 -39.01 -35.37 54.65
N ARG A 5 -38.31 -36.27 53.95
CA ARG A 5 -38.21 -37.76 53.88
C ARG A 5 -37.05 -38.03 52.88
N PHE A 6 -36.36 -39.16 52.72
CA PHE A 6 -36.34 -40.50 53.31
C PHE A 6 -35.02 -41.17 52.86
N MET A 7 -34.56 -42.10 53.67
CA MET A 7 -33.35 -42.92 53.57
C MET A 7 -33.59 -44.15 52.65
N LEU A 8 -32.53 -44.77 52.13
CA LEU A 8 -32.21 -46.22 52.05
C LEU A 8 -31.30 -46.51 50.82
N VAL A 9 -30.31 -47.41 50.79
CA VAL A 9 -29.54 -48.26 51.73
C VAL A 9 -28.48 -49.00 50.85
N PHE A 10 -27.26 -49.20 51.40
CA PHE A 10 -26.22 -50.27 51.26
C PHE A 10 -26.20 -51.22 50.02
N ALA A 11 -25.10 -51.82 49.55
CA ALA A 11 -23.75 -52.22 50.03
C ALA A 11 -22.87 -52.49 48.78
N GLY A 12 -21.54 -52.61 48.76
CA GLY A 12 -20.49 -52.67 49.77
C GLY A 12 -19.14 -53.05 49.11
N LEU A 13 -18.07 -52.96 49.91
CA LEU A 13 -16.72 -53.57 49.82
C LEU A 13 -15.92 -53.45 48.50
N GLY A 14 -14.63 -53.15 48.48
CA GLY A 14 -13.66 -53.07 49.56
C GLY A 14 -12.29 -52.62 49.03
N THR A 15 -11.40 -52.32 49.98
CA THR A 15 -9.98 -52.01 49.77
C THR A 15 -9.22 -53.23 49.24
N LEU A 16 -8.35 -53.04 48.24
CA LEU A 16 -7.09 -53.78 48.20
C LEU A 16 -6.01 -53.02 47.41
N VAL A 17 -4.88 -52.82 48.09
CA VAL A 17 -3.56 -52.53 47.52
C VAL A 17 -3.03 -53.82 46.90
N GLY A 18 -2.40 -53.76 45.72
CA GLY A 18 -1.35 -54.70 45.36
C GLY A 18 -1.35 -55.27 43.93
N CYS A 19 -0.27 -54.91 43.22
CA CYS A 19 0.49 -55.69 42.22
C CYS A 19 -0.09 -55.99 40.82
N VAL A 20 0.57 -55.35 39.85
CA VAL A 20 1.03 -55.85 38.53
C VAL A 20 0.24 -56.98 37.85
N ALA A 21 -0.38 -56.63 36.73
CA ALA A 21 -0.40 -57.46 35.54
C ALA A 21 -0.46 -56.54 34.31
N ASP A 22 0.57 -56.64 33.47
CA ASP A 22 0.57 -56.21 32.07
C ASP A 22 -0.68 -56.76 31.36
N LEU A 23 -1.42 -55.86 30.70
CA LEU A 23 -2.13 -56.15 29.47
C LEU A 23 -1.99 -54.94 28.57
N GLU A 24 -1.17 -55.16 27.55
CA GLU A 24 -1.01 -54.36 26.34
C GLU A 24 -2.38 -54.26 25.65
N ASP A 25 -2.89 -53.04 25.50
CA ASP A 25 -3.72 -52.66 24.36
C ASP A 25 -3.55 -51.14 24.18
N GLU A 26 -2.50 -50.86 23.42
CA GLU A 26 -2.34 -49.79 22.43
C GLU A 26 -3.66 -49.06 22.11
N PHE A 27 -3.95 -47.98 22.84
CA PHE A 27 -4.80 -46.93 22.27
C PHE A 27 -3.86 -45.88 21.70
N ASP A 28 -3.47 -46.16 20.46
CA ASP A 28 -2.80 -45.27 19.53
C ASP A 28 -3.57 -43.95 19.53
N LEU A 29 -3.09 -42.98 20.30
CA LEU A 29 -3.52 -41.60 20.17
C LEU A 29 -2.85 -41.14 18.88
N GLU A 30 -3.52 -41.45 17.75
CA GLU A 30 -3.26 -40.77 16.50
C GLU A 30 -3.26 -39.28 16.83
N ASP A 31 -2.06 -38.70 16.76
CA ASP A 31 -1.82 -37.28 16.84
C ASP A 31 -2.75 -36.63 15.82
N GLU A 32 -3.93 -36.19 16.26
CA GLU A 32 -4.72 -35.23 15.53
C GLU A 32 -3.89 -33.95 15.61
N GLU A 33 -2.95 -33.86 14.68
CA GLU A 33 -2.22 -32.67 14.33
C GLU A 33 -3.31 -31.62 14.08
N ILE A 34 -3.64 -30.89 15.14
CA ILE A 34 -4.24 -29.56 15.04
C ILE A 34 -3.16 -28.74 14.37
N GLY A 35 -3.07 -28.94 13.05
CA GLY A 35 -2.31 -28.14 12.13
C GLY A 35 -2.71 -26.74 12.47
N MET A 36 -1.77 -26.02 13.06
CA MET A 36 -1.87 -24.60 13.28
C MET A 36 -2.14 -24.04 11.88
N ALA A 37 -3.40 -23.77 11.56
CA ALA A 37 -3.77 -23.24 10.27
C ALA A 37 -2.90 -22.00 10.09
N GLU A 38 -2.01 -22.04 9.09
CA GLU A 38 -1.20 -20.90 8.67
C GLU A 38 -2.18 -19.75 8.54
N GLN A 39 -2.16 -18.84 9.51
CA GLN A 39 -3.17 -17.80 9.61
C GLN A 39 -2.97 -16.92 8.38
N ALA A 40 -3.87 -17.07 7.42
CA ALA A 40 -3.67 -16.49 6.11
C ALA A 40 -3.51 -14.97 6.24
N ALA A 41 -2.43 -14.43 5.65
CA ALA A 41 -1.96 -13.09 5.97
C ALA A 41 -3.03 -12.04 5.60
N VAL A 42 -3.43 -11.22 6.56
CA VAL A 42 -4.35 -10.10 6.33
C VAL A 42 -3.55 -8.80 6.44
N ASN A 43 -3.43 -8.08 5.31
CA ASN A 43 -2.68 -6.82 5.22
C ASN A 43 -3.58 -5.59 5.24
N ALA A 44 -4.87 -5.76 4.98
CA ALA A 44 -5.90 -4.73 5.13
C ALA A 44 -7.28 -5.35 5.36
N THR A 45 -8.26 -4.51 5.66
CA THR A 45 -9.67 -4.91 5.79
C THR A 45 -10.56 -4.03 4.93
N GLY A 46 -11.69 -4.56 4.50
CA GLY A 46 -12.75 -3.78 3.84
C GLY A 46 -14.14 -4.26 4.25
N THR A 47 -15.16 -3.51 3.83
CA THR A 47 -16.58 -3.86 4.07
C THR A 47 -17.29 -4.06 2.74
N ILE A 48 -18.04 -5.15 2.59
CA ILE A 48 -18.83 -5.37 1.37
C ILE A 48 -19.92 -4.33 1.27
N PHE A 49 -19.94 -3.58 0.17
CA PHE A 49 -20.86 -2.45 -0.03
C PHE A 49 -21.26 -2.33 -1.50
N ASN A 50 -22.19 -1.41 -1.80
CA ASN A 50 -22.65 -1.12 -3.15
C ASN A 50 -23.26 -2.32 -3.90
N THR A 51 -23.86 -3.26 -3.18
CA THR A 51 -24.48 -4.47 -3.75
C THR A 51 -26.02 -4.41 -3.77
N GLY A 52 -26.63 -3.31 -3.31
CA GLY A 52 -28.08 -3.24 -3.11
C GLY A 52 -28.61 -4.16 -2.00
N GLY A 53 -27.74 -4.73 -1.16
CA GLY A 53 -28.10 -5.71 -0.13
C GLY A 53 -27.82 -7.16 -0.55
N ASP A 54 -27.47 -7.38 -1.82
CA ASP A 54 -27.15 -8.70 -2.34
C ASP A 54 -25.76 -9.18 -1.93
N SER A 55 -25.56 -10.49 -1.99
CA SER A 55 -24.27 -11.10 -1.72
C SER A 55 -23.35 -11.06 -2.95
N VAL A 56 -22.04 -10.98 -2.73
CA VAL A 56 -21.01 -10.93 -3.78
C VAL A 56 -20.34 -12.27 -3.93
N ASN A 57 -20.13 -12.68 -5.18
CA ASN A 57 -19.38 -13.88 -5.51
C ASN A 57 -17.87 -13.67 -5.33
N VAL A 58 -17.23 -14.57 -4.59
CA VAL A 58 -15.78 -14.73 -4.55
C VAL A 58 -15.37 -15.64 -5.69
N ARG A 59 -14.38 -15.22 -6.50
CA ARG A 59 -13.97 -15.94 -7.71
C ARG A 59 -12.57 -16.51 -7.59
N SER A 60 -12.30 -17.63 -8.24
CA SER A 60 -10.97 -18.26 -8.25
C SER A 60 -9.89 -17.41 -8.93
N GLY A 61 -10.28 -16.45 -9.76
CA GLY A 61 -9.38 -15.51 -10.42
C GLY A 61 -10.02 -14.11 -10.55
N PRO A 62 -9.21 -13.07 -10.83
CA PRO A 62 -9.65 -11.68 -10.89
C PRO A 62 -10.37 -11.34 -12.20
N ASN A 63 -11.37 -12.14 -12.58
CA ASN A 63 -12.20 -11.92 -13.76
C ASN A 63 -13.58 -12.55 -13.59
N THR A 64 -14.56 -12.08 -14.38
CA THR A 64 -15.96 -12.51 -14.26
C THR A 64 -16.23 -13.92 -14.81
N SER A 65 -15.31 -14.48 -15.62
CA SER A 65 -15.42 -15.84 -16.16
C SER A 65 -14.81 -16.91 -15.25
N SER A 66 -14.08 -16.52 -14.22
CA SER A 66 -13.52 -17.46 -13.24
C SER A 66 -14.61 -18.09 -12.39
N SER A 67 -14.38 -19.34 -11.99
CA SER A 67 -15.31 -20.11 -11.16
C SER A 67 -15.58 -19.41 -9.83
N ILE A 68 -16.80 -19.55 -9.32
CA ILE A 68 -17.19 -19.03 -8.02
C ILE A 68 -16.69 -20.02 -6.96
N VAL A 69 -15.87 -19.54 -6.03
CA VAL A 69 -15.28 -20.33 -4.93
C VAL A 69 -15.90 -20.00 -3.58
N GLY A 70 -16.75 -18.98 -3.52
CA GLY A 70 -17.46 -18.61 -2.31
C GLY A 70 -18.37 -17.41 -2.50
N VAL A 71 -19.00 -16.99 -1.41
CA VAL A 71 -19.91 -15.84 -1.36
C VAL A 71 -19.63 -15.04 -0.09
N VAL A 72 -19.80 -13.72 -0.16
CA VAL A 72 -19.74 -12.81 0.98
C VAL A 72 -20.99 -11.92 0.99
N HIS A 73 -21.66 -11.81 2.13
CA HIS A 73 -22.88 -11.01 2.27
C HIS A 73 -22.59 -9.50 2.33
N ALA A 74 -23.56 -8.70 1.90
CA ALA A 74 -23.51 -7.25 2.06
C ALA A 74 -23.27 -6.86 3.52
N GLY A 75 -22.45 -5.84 3.75
CA GLY A 75 -22.10 -5.33 5.08
C GLY A 75 -21.07 -6.17 5.84
N ALA A 76 -20.67 -7.34 5.34
CA ALA A 76 -19.65 -8.15 5.98
C ALA A 76 -18.28 -7.48 5.90
N SER A 77 -17.49 -7.60 6.97
CA SER A 77 -16.07 -7.23 6.97
C SER A 77 -15.23 -8.38 6.40
N VAL A 78 -14.27 -8.05 5.54
CA VAL A 78 -13.38 -9.00 4.87
C VAL A 78 -11.92 -8.61 5.09
N GLY A 79 -11.08 -9.62 5.28
CA GLY A 79 -9.62 -9.47 5.24
C GLY A 79 -9.11 -9.48 3.80
N ILE A 80 -8.08 -8.70 3.53
CA ILE A 80 -7.43 -8.57 2.23
C ILE A 80 -5.96 -8.93 2.42
N GLU A 81 -5.51 -9.98 1.76
CA GLU A 81 -4.10 -10.38 1.77
C GLU A 81 -3.32 -9.57 0.75
N CYS A 82 -3.81 -9.52 -0.48
CA CYS A 82 -3.13 -8.87 -1.59
C CYS A 82 -4.17 -8.31 -2.56
N GLN A 83 -3.70 -7.43 -3.45
CA GLN A 83 -4.52 -6.88 -4.52
C GLN A 83 -3.93 -7.15 -5.89
N THR A 84 -4.74 -7.21 -6.93
CA THR A 84 -4.27 -7.36 -8.31
C THR A 84 -5.16 -6.61 -9.27
N THR A 85 -4.74 -6.51 -10.54
CA THR A 85 -5.61 -6.06 -11.63
C THR A 85 -6.35 -7.24 -12.26
N GLY A 86 -7.51 -6.94 -12.84
CA GLY A 86 -8.38 -7.92 -13.45
C GLY A 86 -9.41 -7.29 -14.39
N THR A 87 -10.49 -8.01 -14.66
CA THR A 87 -11.63 -7.47 -15.42
C THR A 87 -12.16 -6.20 -14.74
N VAL A 88 -12.44 -5.17 -15.55
CA VAL A 88 -12.99 -3.90 -15.05
C VAL A 88 -14.46 -4.10 -14.68
N ILE A 89 -14.82 -3.77 -13.45
CA ILE A 89 -16.18 -3.79 -12.93
C ILE A 89 -16.45 -2.42 -12.29
N GLU A 90 -17.55 -1.79 -12.68
CA GLU A 90 -18.00 -0.49 -12.16
C GLU A 90 -16.89 0.59 -12.09
N GLY A 91 -16.01 0.61 -13.10
CA GLY A 91 -14.97 1.63 -13.24
C GLY A 91 -13.65 1.33 -12.54
N THR A 92 -13.51 0.21 -11.82
CA THR A 92 -12.24 -0.24 -11.23
C THR A 92 -11.76 -1.55 -11.83
N SER A 93 -10.44 -1.68 -12.02
CA SER A 93 -9.78 -2.93 -12.41
C SER A 93 -9.18 -3.67 -11.22
N ILE A 94 -9.35 -3.17 -10.00
CA ILE A 94 -8.71 -3.71 -8.79
C ILE A 94 -9.55 -4.87 -8.25
N TRP A 95 -8.83 -5.92 -7.84
CA TRP A 95 -9.39 -7.12 -7.21
C TRP A 95 -8.63 -7.40 -5.90
N ASN A 96 -9.38 -7.70 -4.85
CA ASN A 96 -8.89 -8.02 -3.51
C ASN A 96 -8.90 -9.53 -3.33
N PHE A 97 -7.78 -10.14 -2.92
CA PHE A 97 -7.75 -11.54 -2.52
C PHE A 97 -8.16 -11.68 -1.06
N LEU A 98 -9.18 -12.50 -0.83
CA LEU A 98 -9.76 -12.79 0.47
C LEU A 98 -9.19 -14.14 0.94
N PRO A 99 -8.17 -14.15 1.81
CA PRO A 99 -7.50 -15.37 2.25
C PRO A 99 -8.47 -16.38 2.87
N ALA A 100 -9.42 -15.91 3.68
CA ALA A 100 -10.44 -16.74 4.33
C ALA A 100 -11.42 -17.43 3.35
N LYS A 101 -11.40 -17.06 2.07
CA LYS A 101 -12.24 -17.64 1.01
C LYS A 101 -11.41 -18.24 -0.13
N GLY A 102 -10.08 -18.10 -0.09
CA GLY A 102 -9.19 -18.58 -1.16
C GLY A 102 -9.51 -17.99 -2.53
N GLY A 103 -9.98 -16.74 -2.62
CA GLY A 103 -10.39 -16.16 -3.89
C GLY A 103 -10.56 -14.65 -3.89
N TYR A 104 -10.97 -14.11 -5.04
CA TYR A 104 -10.95 -12.68 -5.35
C TYR A 104 -12.34 -12.06 -5.36
N VAL A 105 -12.45 -10.83 -4.86
CA VAL A 105 -13.61 -9.95 -4.99
C VAL A 105 -13.17 -8.62 -5.60
N THR A 106 -13.94 -8.09 -6.55
CA THR A 106 -13.63 -6.79 -7.15
C THR A 106 -13.76 -5.66 -6.11
N ASP A 107 -12.86 -4.69 -6.19
CA ASP A 107 -12.83 -3.51 -5.32
C ASP A 107 -14.11 -2.65 -5.46
N ALA A 108 -14.83 -2.77 -6.58
CA ALA A 108 -16.13 -2.11 -6.79
C ALA A 108 -17.14 -2.40 -5.66
N TYR A 109 -17.03 -3.58 -5.04
CA TYR A 109 -17.93 -4.03 -3.98
C TYR A 109 -17.25 -4.13 -2.61
N VAL A 110 -16.03 -3.60 -2.46
CA VAL A 110 -15.30 -3.61 -1.19
C VAL A 110 -14.91 -2.19 -0.82
N TYR A 111 -15.51 -1.65 0.23
CA TYR A 111 -15.14 -0.34 0.75
C TYR A 111 -13.88 -0.48 1.59
N THR A 112 -12.76 0.00 1.05
CA THR A 112 -11.43 -0.05 1.68
C THR A 112 -10.97 1.33 2.16
N GLY A 113 -11.70 2.39 1.80
CA GLY A 113 -11.27 3.79 1.98
C GLY A 113 -10.32 4.31 0.90
N TYR A 114 -10.02 3.51 -0.13
CA TYR A 114 -9.13 3.87 -1.24
C TYR A 114 -9.83 3.66 -2.59
N SER A 115 -9.62 4.60 -3.53
CA SER A 115 -10.05 4.47 -4.94
C SER A 115 -8.97 3.84 -5.84
N SER A 116 -7.82 3.56 -5.25
CA SER A 116 -6.67 2.90 -5.87
C SER A 116 -6.22 1.77 -4.95
N PHE A 117 -5.15 1.08 -5.32
CA PHE A 117 -4.58 0.04 -4.47
C PHE A 117 -4.27 0.56 -3.06
N ILE A 118 -4.62 -0.23 -2.06
CA ILE A 118 -4.40 0.06 -0.64
C ILE A 118 -2.88 0.17 -0.42
N PRO A 119 -2.39 1.30 0.11
CA PRO A 119 -0.98 1.46 0.44
C PRO A 119 -0.51 0.37 1.42
N GLY A 120 0.62 -0.27 1.11
CA GLY A 120 1.21 -1.31 1.96
C GLY A 120 0.66 -2.72 1.76
N VAL A 121 -0.44 -2.89 1.00
CA VAL A 121 -0.96 -4.22 0.65
C VAL A 121 -0.18 -4.79 -0.55
N PRO A 122 0.41 -6.00 -0.44
CA PRO A 122 1.14 -6.66 -1.53
C PRO A 122 0.29 -6.89 -2.78
N ARG A 123 0.94 -7.18 -3.92
CA ARG A 123 0.23 -7.63 -5.12
C ARG A 123 0.19 -9.14 -5.23
N CYS A 124 -0.97 -9.68 -5.60
CA CYS A 124 -1.15 -11.12 -5.67
C CYS A 124 -0.22 -11.75 -6.71
N GLY A 125 0.32 -12.92 -6.39
CA GLY A 125 1.31 -13.61 -7.24
C GLY A 125 2.71 -13.00 -7.20
N GLN A 126 2.92 -11.89 -6.47
CA GLN A 126 4.24 -11.53 -5.96
C GLN A 126 4.35 -12.28 -4.64
N THR A 127 5.11 -13.37 -4.59
CA THR A 127 5.43 -14.08 -3.34
C THR A 127 5.86 -13.04 -2.29
N GLY A 128 5.06 -12.91 -1.21
CA GLY A 128 5.17 -11.87 -0.19
C GLY A 128 6.49 -11.87 0.57
N GLY A 129 6.82 -10.89 1.40
CA GLY A 129 6.07 -9.76 1.93
C GLY A 129 7.03 -8.70 2.46
N GLY A 130 6.50 -7.74 3.22
CA GLY A 130 7.25 -6.59 3.70
C GLY A 130 8.52 -6.91 4.50
N GLY A 131 9.53 -6.05 4.30
CA GLY A 131 10.57 -5.74 5.29
C GLY A 131 11.69 -6.76 5.47
N GLY A 132 12.84 -6.49 4.86
CA GLY A 132 14.12 -7.12 5.25
C GLY A 132 14.90 -7.62 4.06
N GLY A 133 15.82 -6.80 3.55
CA GLY A 133 16.57 -7.09 2.33
C GLY A 133 17.56 -8.24 2.46
N SER A 134 17.89 -8.86 1.33
CA SER A 134 19.22 -8.80 0.72
C SER A 134 19.22 -9.58 -0.59
N GLY A 135 19.92 -9.06 -1.60
CA GLY A 135 20.42 -9.87 -2.71
C GLY A 135 19.62 -9.83 -4.01
N GLY A 136 19.76 -8.76 -4.77
CA GLY A 136 19.41 -8.75 -6.20
C GLY A 136 19.32 -7.35 -6.73
N GLY A 137 20.29 -6.94 -7.57
CA GLY A 137 20.37 -5.61 -8.15
C GLY A 137 19.13 -5.24 -8.97
N GLY A 138 18.12 -4.69 -8.31
CA GLY A 138 16.98 -4.05 -8.96
C GLY A 138 17.43 -2.73 -9.52
N SER A 139 17.57 -2.67 -10.84
CA SER A 139 17.99 -1.50 -11.59
C SER A 139 17.22 -0.25 -11.13
N THR A 140 17.85 0.92 -11.16
CA THR A 140 17.21 2.21 -10.88
C THR A 140 15.89 2.43 -11.66
N GLY A 141 15.67 1.68 -12.75
CA GLY A 141 14.42 1.63 -13.50
C GLY A 141 13.22 1.12 -12.70
N ASP A 142 13.38 0.12 -11.84
CA ASP A 142 12.26 -0.47 -11.07
C ASP A 142 11.79 0.48 -9.96
N LEU A 143 12.74 1.13 -9.28
CA LEU A 143 12.43 2.14 -8.26
C LEU A 143 11.76 3.36 -8.90
N GLY A 144 12.27 3.81 -10.05
CA GLY A 144 11.67 4.92 -10.79
C GLY A 144 10.24 4.64 -11.22
N ALA A 145 9.98 3.44 -11.75
CA ALA A 145 8.64 3.01 -12.13
C ALA A 145 7.67 2.95 -10.94
N ALA A 146 8.12 2.41 -9.79
CA ALA A 146 7.33 2.35 -8.57
C ALA A 146 6.96 3.75 -8.06
N ILE A 147 7.93 4.67 -8.04
CA ILE A 147 7.74 6.09 -7.67
C ILE A 147 6.70 6.73 -8.57
N VAL A 148 6.80 6.54 -9.88
CA VAL A 148 5.87 7.17 -10.83
C VAL A 148 4.48 6.58 -10.74
N ALA A 149 4.34 5.27 -10.56
CA ALA A 149 3.05 4.63 -10.34
C ALA A 149 2.38 5.19 -9.07
N LYS A 150 3.15 5.36 -7.99
CA LYS A 150 2.67 5.95 -6.73
C LYS A 150 2.35 7.44 -6.86
N ALA A 151 3.15 8.21 -7.60
CA ALA A 151 2.86 9.62 -7.85
C ALA A 151 1.55 9.77 -8.64
N ARG A 152 1.37 8.98 -9.70
CA ARG A 152 0.19 9.02 -10.57
C ARG A 152 -1.10 8.60 -9.87
N SER A 153 -1.03 7.75 -8.83
CA SER A 153 -2.22 7.37 -8.07
C SER A 153 -2.85 8.54 -7.29
N TYR A 154 -2.13 9.65 -7.13
CA TYR A 154 -2.65 10.85 -6.47
C TYR A 154 -3.09 11.94 -7.46
N LYS A 155 -3.05 11.72 -8.78
CA LYS A 155 -3.49 12.75 -9.74
C LYS A 155 -4.92 13.21 -9.48
N GLY A 156 -5.12 14.53 -9.44
CA GLY A 156 -6.38 15.17 -9.08
C GLY A 156 -6.64 15.25 -7.57
N TYR A 157 -5.69 14.84 -6.73
CA TYR A 157 -5.74 15.14 -5.29
C TYR A 157 -5.62 16.65 -5.08
N GLU A 158 -6.56 17.20 -4.31
CA GLU A 158 -6.54 18.59 -3.86
C GLU A 158 -6.31 18.64 -2.34
N ALA A 159 -5.45 19.54 -1.88
CA ALA A 159 -5.28 19.76 -0.45
C ALA A 159 -6.46 20.55 0.14
N ALA A 160 -6.71 20.35 1.44
CA ALA A 160 -7.63 21.22 2.17
C ALA A 160 -7.00 22.60 2.38
N ALA A 161 -7.82 23.65 2.47
CA ALA A 161 -7.32 25.00 2.75
C ALA A 161 -6.69 25.08 4.17
N PRO A 162 -5.63 25.89 4.38
CA PRO A 162 -4.97 26.72 3.37
C PRO A 162 -3.90 25.99 2.54
N ASN A 163 -3.37 24.86 3.02
CA ASN A 163 -2.44 23.96 2.31
C ASN A 163 -2.23 22.66 3.14
N CYS A 164 -3.32 22.11 3.64
CA CYS A 164 -3.34 20.93 4.49
C CYS A 164 -3.41 19.67 3.62
N SER A 165 -2.24 19.15 3.24
CA SER A 165 -2.14 17.91 2.47
C SER A 165 -2.03 16.67 3.37
N THR A 166 -2.52 15.52 2.88
CA THR A 166 -2.33 14.23 3.56
C THR A 166 -0.86 13.87 3.67
N PHE A 167 -0.05 14.26 2.68
CA PHE A 167 1.39 14.01 2.62
C PHE A 167 2.11 14.72 3.76
N SER A 168 1.80 15.99 3.97
CA SER A 168 2.37 16.79 5.05
C SER A 168 1.89 16.30 6.42
N ALA A 169 0.62 15.88 6.54
CA ALA A 169 0.11 15.28 7.77
C ALA A 169 0.84 13.98 8.15
N GLN A 170 1.08 13.09 7.17
CA GLN A 170 1.80 11.84 7.39
C GLN A 170 3.29 12.04 7.69
N LEU A 171 3.88 13.15 7.26
CA LEU A 171 5.25 13.54 7.55
C LEU A 171 5.39 14.44 8.79
N GLY A 172 4.28 14.81 9.44
CA GLY A 172 4.27 15.66 10.63
C GLY A 172 4.70 17.10 10.40
N THR A 173 4.60 17.62 9.17
CA THR A 173 5.05 18.98 8.80
C THR A 173 3.96 20.04 8.94
N GLY A 174 2.69 19.64 9.12
CA GLY A 174 1.55 20.54 9.27
C GLY A 174 0.97 21.04 7.94
N CYS A 175 0.21 22.12 7.96
CA CYS A 175 -0.38 22.71 6.74
C CYS A 175 0.57 23.77 6.15
N VAL A 176 1.38 23.35 5.20
CA VAL A 176 2.43 24.16 4.56
C VAL A 176 2.46 23.86 3.06
N GLU A 177 3.20 24.66 2.29
CA GLU A 177 3.53 24.32 0.91
C GLU A 177 4.11 22.90 0.85
N TRP A 178 3.47 22.01 0.09
CA TRP A 178 3.64 20.57 0.25
C TRP A 178 4.26 19.88 -0.97
N CYS A 179 4.86 20.63 -1.89
CA CYS A 179 5.54 20.07 -3.07
C CYS A 179 6.68 19.11 -2.66
N ALA A 180 7.52 19.52 -1.71
CA ALA A 180 8.58 18.70 -1.15
C ALA A 180 8.04 17.50 -0.36
N ASP A 181 6.98 17.70 0.42
CA ASP A 181 6.36 16.65 1.21
C ASP A 181 5.71 15.57 0.34
N PHE A 182 5.10 15.96 -0.78
CA PHE A 182 4.60 15.03 -1.78
C PHE A 182 5.72 14.14 -2.33
N VAL A 183 6.83 14.73 -2.79
CA VAL A 183 7.95 13.95 -3.34
C VAL A 183 8.56 13.04 -2.27
N ARG A 184 8.77 13.55 -1.04
CA ARG A 184 9.26 12.75 0.10
C ARG A 184 8.36 11.57 0.41
N TYR A 185 7.06 11.83 0.49
CA TYR A 185 6.07 10.81 0.78
C TYR A 185 6.07 9.73 -0.30
N VAL A 186 5.96 10.13 -1.57
CA VAL A 186 5.95 9.19 -2.70
C VAL A 186 7.23 8.36 -2.77
N TRP A 187 8.39 8.99 -2.60
CA TRP A 187 9.68 8.30 -2.55
C TRP A 187 9.72 7.27 -1.41
N GLY A 188 9.38 7.68 -0.18
CA GLY A 188 9.39 6.77 0.98
C GLY A 188 8.43 5.59 0.81
N GLN A 189 7.21 5.85 0.33
CA GLN A 189 6.21 4.80 0.09
C GLN A 189 6.56 3.86 -1.06
N SER A 190 7.51 4.26 -1.92
CA SER A 190 7.99 3.45 -3.05
C SER A 190 9.31 2.74 -2.75
N GLY A 191 9.81 2.84 -1.52
CA GLY A 191 11.04 2.17 -1.08
C GLY A 191 12.33 2.94 -1.36
N ALA A 192 12.26 4.24 -1.64
CA ALA A 192 13.44 5.08 -1.67
C ALA A 192 13.81 5.58 -0.26
N LYS A 193 15.11 5.68 0.00
CA LYS A 193 15.66 6.32 1.20
C LYS A 193 15.28 7.79 1.22
N THR A 194 14.70 8.25 2.31
CA THR A 194 14.28 9.65 2.53
C THR A 194 15.00 10.33 3.69
N THR A 195 16.02 9.69 4.25
CA THR A 195 16.82 10.23 5.36
C THR A 195 17.36 11.62 5.01
N ASN A 196 17.20 12.58 5.93
CA ASN A 196 17.61 13.98 5.81
C ASN A 196 16.85 14.82 4.76
N LEU A 197 15.79 14.29 4.14
CA LEU A 197 14.85 15.12 3.38
C LEU A 197 13.88 15.85 4.33
N SER A 198 13.56 17.10 4.00
CA SER A 198 12.64 17.96 4.74
C SER A 198 11.67 18.68 3.79
N ALA A 199 10.75 19.48 4.33
CA ALA A 199 9.85 20.32 3.53
C ALA A 199 10.58 21.36 2.64
N ALA A 200 11.90 21.54 2.79
CA ALA A 200 12.68 22.41 1.92
C ALA A 200 13.10 21.69 0.62
N VAL A 201 12.88 22.33 -0.53
CA VAL A 201 13.36 21.87 -1.86
C VAL A 201 14.88 21.68 -1.87
N THR A 202 15.63 22.56 -1.19
CA THR A 202 17.09 22.46 -1.09
C THR A 202 17.56 21.17 -0.41
N SER A 203 16.73 20.54 0.44
CA SER A 203 17.06 19.25 1.06
C SER A 203 17.29 18.14 0.03
N PHE A 204 16.59 18.16 -1.11
CA PHE A 204 16.78 17.20 -2.20
C PHE A 204 18.14 17.37 -2.88
N ARG A 205 18.61 18.60 -3.05
CA ARG A 205 19.96 18.85 -3.58
C ARG A 205 21.03 18.33 -2.61
N THR A 206 20.85 18.56 -1.32
CA THR A 206 21.74 18.03 -0.28
C THR A 206 21.73 16.50 -0.27
N TYR A 207 20.54 15.88 -0.32
CA TYR A 207 20.38 14.44 -0.46
C TYR A 207 21.10 13.90 -1.70
N GLY A 208 20.91 14.53 -2.86
CA GLY A 208 21.54 14.11 -4.10
C GLY A 208 23.06 14.25 -4.04
N THR A 209 23.56 15.30 -3.41
CA THR A 209 25.01 15.49 -3.22
C THR A 209 25.57 14.39 -2.32
N ASN A 210 24.91 14.12 -1.19
CA ASN A 210 25.35 13.12 -0.22
C ASN A 210 25.29 11.68 -0.75
N ASN A 211 24.36 11.38 -1.64
CA ASN A 211 24.22 10.05 -2.26
C ASN A 211 24.88 9.98 -3.65
N GLY A 212 25.57 11.04 -4.12
CA GLY A 212 26.21 11.07 -5.44
C GLY A 212 25.25 11.06 -6.64
N THR A 213 23.98 11.37 -6.43
CA THR A 213 22.92 11.34 -7.45
C THR A 213 22.48 12.72 -7.96
N TRP A 214 23.03 13.82 -7.41
CA TRP A 214 22.76 15.17 -7.92
C TRP A 214 23.34 15.37 -9.32
N LYS A 215 22.51 15.88 -10.23
CA LYS A 215 22.90 16.32 -11.58
C LYS A 215 22.43 17.75 -11.79
N ALA A 216 23.37 18.70 -11.80
CA ALA A 216 23.05 20.09 -12.15
C ALA A 216 22.50 20.16 -13.58
N LYS A 217 21.58 21.11 -13.85
CA LYS A 217 21.07 21.35 -15.21
C LYS A 217 22.23 21.61 -16.17
N GLY A 218 22.22 20.94 -17.32
CA GLY A 218 23.18 21.10 -18.40
C GLY A 218 22.62 20.58 -19.72
N THR A 219 23.26 20.92 -20.84
CA THR A 219 22.77 20.59 -22.20
C THR A 219 22.67 19.10 -22.50
N ASN A 220 23.45 18.27 -21.82
CA ASN A 220 23.47 16.80 -21.98
C ASN A 220 22.94 16.05 -20.75
N VAL A 221 22.24 16.75 -19.84
CA VAL A 221 21.69 16.14 -18.64
C VAL A 221 20.24 15.80 -18.87
N VAL A 222 19.98 14.51 -19.13
CA VAL A 222 18.64 13.95 -19.28
C VAL A 222 18.24 13.31 -17.94
N PRO A 223 17.11 13.71 -17.34
CA PRO A 223 16.63 13.08 -16.11
C PRO A 223 16.16 11.64 -16.36
N LYS A 224 15.98 10.89 -15.29
CA LYS A 224 15.38 9.55 -15.31
C LYS A 224 13.97 9.58 -14.74
N VAL A 225 13.17 8.61 -15.17
CA VAL A 225 11.87 8.30 -14.55
C VAL A 225 12.07 8.08 -13.05
N GLY A 226 11.31 8.79 -12.23
CA GLY A 226 11.38 8.79 -10.77
C GLY A 226 12.34 9.81 -10.14
N ASP A 227 13.17 10.50 -10.94
CA ASP A 227 14.01 11.59 -10.44
C ASP A 227 13.15 12.74 -9.89
N ALA A 228 13.69 13.45 -8.90
CA ALA A 228 13.17 14.73 -8.50
C ALA A 228 13.79 15.82 -9.37
N VAL A 229 12.97 16.68 -9.96
CA VAL A 229 13.39 17.91 -10.66
C VAL A 229 13.22 19.11 -9.73
N LEU A 230 14.24 19.96 -9.64
CA LEU A 230 14.28 21.08 -8.70
C LEU A 230 14.32 22.42 -9.44
N TRP A 231 13.54 23.38 -8.97
CA TRP A 231 13.58 24.77 -9.39
C TRP A 231 14.39 25.63 -8.40
N GLY A 232 15.00 26.69 -8.93
CA GLY A 232 15.84 27.63 -8.17
C GLY A 232 15.09 28.35 -7.04
N ASN A 233 15.85 29.05 -6.20
CA ASN A 233 15.33 29.82 -5.07
C ASN A 233 14.46 29.01 -4.07
N ASN A 234 14.72 27.71 -3.93
CA ASN A 234 13.92 26.80 -3.10
C ASN A 234 12.43 26.77 -3.50
N ALA A 235 12.11 27.09 -4.77
CA ALA A 235 10.75 27.40 -5.18
C ALA A 235 9.87 26.17 -5.38
N HIS A 236 10.38 25.11 -6.02
CA HIS A 236 9.57 23.92 -6.30
C HIS A 236 10.38 22.65 -6.49
N VAL A 237 9.73 21.52 -6.27
CA VAL A 237 10.24 20.18 -6.59
C VAL A 237 9.09 19.29 -7.06
N ALA A 238 9.36 18.41 -8.02
CA ALA A 238 8.38 17.49 -8.59
C ALA A 238 9.04 16.20 -9.10
N ILE A 239 8.23 15.21 -9.50
CA ILE A 239 8.71 13.89 -9.94
C ILE A 239 8.69 13.78 -11.46
N ILE A 240 9.77 13.33 -12.07
CA ILE A 240 9.84 13.00 -13.50
C ILE A 240 9.07 11.70 -13.75
N SER A 241 7.98 11.77 -14.52
CA SER A 241 7.10 10.62 -14.77
C SER A 241 7.34 9.92 -16.11
N GLU A 242 7.93 10.62 -17.07
CA GLU A 242 8.23 10.11 -18.39
C GLU A 242 9.35 10.93 -19.02
N VAL A 243 10.20 10.30 -19.83
CA VAL A 243 11.34 10.94 -20.49
C VAL A 243 11.36 10.51 -21.95
N SER A 244 11.46 11.49 -22.86
CA SER A 244 11.57 11.28 -24.30
C SER A 244 12.56 12.29 -24.88
N GLY A 245 13.80 11.83 -25.13
CA GLY A 245 14.89 12.70 -25.57
C GLY A 245 15.16 13.81 -24.55
N ASN A 246 15.05 15.07 -24.98
CA ASN A 246 15.25 16.25 -24.13
C ASN A 246 13.96 16.77 -23.47
N GLN A 247 12.83 16.08 -23.67
CA GLN A 247 11.55 16.41 -23.07
C GLN A 247 11.14 15.37 -22.03
N PHE A 248 10.30 15.78 -21.09
CA PHE A 248 9.84 14.94 -20.00
C PHE A 248 8.47 15.37 -19.49
N LYS A 249 7.73 14.45 -18.87
CA LYS A 249 6.52 14.75 -18.11
C LYS A 249 6.84 14.82 -16.62
N ILE A 250 6.05 15.58 -15.88
CA ILE A 250 6.28 15.86 -14.47
C ILE A 250 4.98 15.66 -13.72
N VAL A 251 5.03 14.91 -12.61
CA VAL A 251 3.96 14.89 -11.60
C VAL A 251 4.35 15.86 -10.49
N HIS A 252 3.61 16.95 -10.41
CA HIS A 252 3.73 17.95 -9.36
C HIS A 252 2.88 17.57 -8.15
N GLY A 253 3.34 17.95 -6.97
CA GLY A 253 2.48 18.19 -5.81
C GLY A 253 2.43 19.68 -5.54
N ASN A 254 1.34 20.16 -4.95
CA ASN A 254 1.10 21.56 -4.66
C ASN A 254 1.24 22.46 -5.89
N TYR A 255 0.71 22.01 -7.02
CA TYR A 255 0.69 22.79 -8.25
C TYR A 255 -0.55 23.69 -8.26
N ASP A 256 -0.38 25.00 -8.40
CA ASP A 256 -1.51 25.93 -8.48
C ASP A 256 -1.83 26.27 -9.93
N ASN A 257 -3.00 25.84 -10.38
CA ASN A 257 -3.60 26.18 -11.67
C ASN A 257 -4.98 26.84 -11.51
N ASN A 258 -5.16 27.66 -10.46
CA ASN A 258 -6.37 28.42 -10.08
C ASN A 258 -7.21 27.79 -8.94
N PHE A 259 -6.62 27.07 -7.98
CA PHE A 259 -7.36 26.45 -6.85
C PHE A 259 -7.34 27.28 -5.56
N ASN A 260 -7.42 28.61 -5.66
CA ASN A 260 -7.37 29.52 -4.51
C ASN A 260 -6.13 29.28 -3.61
N GLY A 261 -4.99 28.86 -4.19
CA GLY A 261 -3.75 28.62 -3.46
C GLY A 261 -3.64 27.29 -2.69
N ARG A 262 -4.59 26.35 -2.82
CA ARG A 262 -4.58 25.04 -2.14
C ARG A 262 -3.65 23.99 -2.78
N GLY A 263 -3.37 24.17 -4.06
CA GLY A 263 -2.57 23.25 -4.87
C GLY A 263 -3.22 21.87 -5.11
N GLU A 264 -2.84 21.25 -6.23
CA GLU A 264 -3.23 19.88 -6.57
C GLU A 264 -2.03 19.00 -6.92
N VAL A 265 -2.26 17.70 -7.04
CA VAL A 265 -1.36 16.79 -7.74
C VAL A 265 -1.73 16.78 -9.22
N PHE A 266 -0.85 17.35 -10.03
CA PHE A 266 -1.05 17.53 -11.46
C PHE A 266 0.07 16.86 -12.25
N GLU A 267 -0.26 16.21 -13.38
CA GLU A 267 0.74 15.71 -14.32
C GLU A 267 0.71 16.52 -15.62
N THR A 268 1.87 17.03 -16.02
CA THR A 268 2.02 17.81 -17.24
C THR A 268 1.93 16.95 -18.51
N GLY A 269 1.71 17.60 -19.65
CA GLY A 269 2.21 17.10 -20.93
C GLY A 269 3.74 17.09 -20.98
N PHE A 270 4.31 16.78 -22.14
CA PHE A 270 5.77 16.89 -22.33
C PHE A 270 6.21 18.35 -22.24
N VAL A 271 7.18 18.61 -21.36
CA VAL A 271 7.85 19.89 -21.17
C VAL A 271 9.36 19.70 -21.36
N ASP A 272 10.12 20.80 -21.37
CA ASP A 272 11.57 20.78 -21.53
C ASP A 272 12.29 21.41 -20.33
N HIS A 273 13.62 21.53 -20.45
CA HIS A 273 14.49 22.07 -19.42
C HIS A 273 14.27 23.57 -19.11
N ASN A 274 13.42 24.28 -19.86
CA ASN A 274 13.06 25.68 -19.64
C ASN A 274 11.73 25.85 -18.91
N ASN A 275 11.02 24.76 -18.60
CA ASN A 275 9.81 24.82 -17.81
C ASN A 275 10.06 25.49 -16.45
N THR A 276 9.21 26.44 -16.06
CA THR A 276 9.31 27.18 -14.79
C THR A 276 8.32 26.70 -13.74
N ALA A 277 7.46 25.74 -14.07
CA ALA A 277 6.36 25.25 -13.23
C ALA A 277 5.47 26.37 -12.64
N GLY A 278 5.32 27.49 -13.35
CA GLY A 278 4.57 28.66 -12.85
C GLY A 278 5.28 29.48 -11.76
N THR A 279 6.46 29.06 -11.30
CA THR A 279 7.21 29.71 -10.22
C THR A 279 8.01 30.94 -10.65
N GLY A 280 8.25 31.10 -11.95
CA GLY A 280 9.17 32.09 -12.51
C GLY A 280 10.67 31.76 -12.35
N TYR A 281 11.02 30.70 -11.63
CA TYR A 281 12.41 30.24 -11.48
C TYR A 281 12.76 29.16 -12.51
N SER A 282 14.04 29.03 -12.84
CA SER A 282 14.54 27.99 -13.74
C SER A 282 14.80 26.67 -13.01
N ILE A 283 14.71 25.54 -13.72
CA ILE A 283 15.24 24.25 -13.26
C ILE A 283 16.74 24.39 -12.98
N ILE A 284 17.18 23.94 -11.80
CA ILE A 284 18.58 23.96 -11.38
C ILE A 284 19.26 22.59 -11.46
N GLY A 285 18.47 21.51 -11.51
CA GLY A 285 19.00 20.15 -11.64
C GLY A 285 17.99 19.08 -11.25
N TYR A 286 18.52 17.86 -11.21
CA TYR A 286 17.77 16.63 -10.98
C TYR A 286 18.48 15.80 -9.90
N VAL A 287 17.69 15.00 -9.17
CA VAL A 287 18.18 14.10 -8.12
C VAL A 287 17.58 12.73 -8.34
N SER A 288 18.41 11.70 -8.51
CA SER A 288 17.92 10.32 -8.48
C SER A 288 17.76 9.81 -7.04
N PRO A 289 16.65 9.15 -6.72
CA PRO A 289 16.47 8.46 -5.44
C PRO A 289 17.37 7.22 -5.36
N VAL A 290 17.75 6.85 -4.14
CA VAL A 290 18.45 5.58 -3.83
C VAL A 290 17.60 4.73 -2.87
N LYS A 291 17.85 3.43 -2.82
CA LYS A 291 17.26 2.52 -1.81
C LYS A 291 17.98 2.63 -0.47
#